data_AF-A0A2V7E7Q9-F1
#
_entry.id   AF-A0A2V7E7Q9-F1
#
_cell.length_a   1.000
_cell.length_b   1.000
_cell.length_c   1.000
_cell.angle_alpha   90.00
_cell.angle_beta   90.00
_cell.angle_gamma   90.00
#
_symmetry.space_group_name_H-M   'P 1'
#
loop_
_entity.id
_entity.type
_entity.pdbx_description
1 polymer ?
#
loop_
_entity_poly.entity_id
_entity_poly.type
_entity_poly.pdbx_seq_one_letter_code
_entity_poly.pdbx_strand_id
1 'polypeptide(L)'
;MRGLRRLRRGRARRRALSLVLRGADRPESLAVAPTARAAPPGRHRPPGHGVTEGRLLSVLIPAVGGQGGGVLAEWLVDAGLVAGHAAHGTSIPGVAQRTGSTTYYVEIYAGDREEPPTFSLYPVPGALDVLLAPEFLEVGRAIELGFPSPERTTIVASTHRLFSIHEKMATGRAIHPPGELEAAARAFSRTLVAFDALAVAREHGSEVNAVLLGALAASDALPIGPEAFREAIERKGIQAEANLRGFDVGLTLGRQRAETPRPSAKRPFRAPPALAESLTVFPDALRPLVGEALTRLIDYQDEKYATLYLERLARFVGGDRDPALAEIVARQLAVWMTYEDAIRVADLKTRASRFERIRREARVKDGEVEVTDFLKPDLDEIYGVLPYRLVAPFARWAERRWPRGRPTVGQRVKTTTILGFLRLWLLARLRPLRPVSYRAQWEHERMERWLTAVRRCAEWNSALACEVARAAQLVKGYGEVRRRMTGAFDDLIQRALQAGSLETLQGGHASVATELTAAYRRLVLQGPDQEAKAAALAADVISRLEKNEPDAARAAITGSGAGG
;
A
#
# COMPACT_ATOMS: atom_id res chain seq x y z
N MET A 1 -29.18 -46.61 47.66
CA MET A 1 -29.54 -45.39 48.41
C MET A 1 -28.26 -44.68 48.84
N ARG A 2 -28.16 -43.36 48.59
CA ARG A 2 -27.39 -42.33 49.34
C ARG A 2 -25.85 -42.48 49.36
N GLY A 3 -25.04 -41.49 49.01
CA GLY A 3 -25.32 -40.10 48.69
C GLY A 3 -24.03 -39.37 48.30
N LEU A 4 -24.07 -38.73 47.13
CA LEU A 4 -23.20 -37.64 46.73
C LEU A 4 -23.26 -36.52 47.79
N ARG A 5 -22.10 -36.08 48.30
CA ARG A 5 -21.98 -34.81 49.02
C ARG A 5 -21.29 -33.75 48.15
N ARG A 6 -21.89 -32.57 48.28
CA ARG A 6 -21.79 -31.37 47.44
C ARG A 6 -20.52 -30.58 47.72
N LEU A 7 -19.84 -30.17 46.64
CA LEU A 7 -18.93 -29.03 46.64
C LEU A 7 -19.74 -27.73 46.73
N ARG A 8 -19.38 -26.89 47.71
CA ARG A 8 -20.00 -25.60 48.01
C ARG A 8 -19.41 -24.52 47.11
N ARG A 9 -20.29 -23.72 46.50
CA ARG A 9 -20.01 -22.55 45.65
C ARG A 9 -19.16 -21.50 46.36
N GLY A 10 -18.09 -21.04 45.69
CA GLY A 10 -17.43 -19.75 45.91
C GLY A 10 -17.43 -18.95 44.59
N ARG A 11 -17.87 -17.68 44.66
CA ARG A 11 -18.21 -16.80 43.53
C ARG A 11 -17.03 -16.39 42.63
N ALA A 12 -17.39 -16.09 41.38
CA ALA A 12 -16.56 -15.51 40.34
C ALA A 12 -16.01 -14.11 40.68
N ARG A 13 -14.74 -13.87 40.35
CA ARG A 13 -14.21 -12.54 40.02
C ARG A 13 -13.56 -12.57 38.64
N ARG A 14 -13.95 -11.57 37.86
CA ARG A 14 -13.57 -11.26 36.49
C ARG A 14 -12.10 -10.88 36.39
N ARG A 15 -11.39 -11.39 35.38
CA ARG A 15 -10.70 -10.62 34.32
C ARG A 15 -9.79 -11.56 33.52
N ALA A 16 -10.14 -11.76 32.25
CA ALA A 16 -9.22 -12.25 31.25
C ALA A 16 -8.19 -11.14 30.94
N LEU A 17 -6.91 -11.46 31.03
CA LEU A 17 -5.83 -10.59 30.58
C LEU A 17 -5.73 -10.72 29.06
N SER A 18 -6.22 -9.69 28.37
CA SER A 18 -5.99 -9.45 26.95
C SER A 18 -4.57 -8.91 26.76
N LEU A 19 -3.68 -9.73 26.21
CA LEU A 19 -2.36 -9.30 25.76
C LEU A 19 -2.50 -8.68 24.36
N VAL A 20 -2.89 -7.40 24.33
CA VAL A 20 -2.93 -6.56 23.14
C VAL A 20 -1.56 -5.88 22.98
N LEU A 21 -1.03 -5.97 21.77
CA LEU A 21 0.14 -5.25 21.26
C LEU A 21 0.07 -3.76 21.62
N ARG A 22 1.13 -3.24 22.23
CA ARG A 22 1.23 -1.84 22.66
C ARG A 22 1.65 -0.96 21.47
N GLY A 23 0.85 0.08 21.20
CA GLY A 23 1.13 1.13 20.20
C GLY A 23 2.07 2.23 20.71
N ALA A 24 2.49 3.08 19.77
CA ALA A 24 3.63 4.00 19.81
C ALA A 24 3.46 5.33 20.59
N ASP A 25 2.50 5.45 21.51
CA ASP A 25 2.11 6.78 22.04
C ASP A 25 2.34 6.98 23.55
N ARG A 26 3.51 6.61 24.10
CA ARG A 26 3.94 7.12 25.43
C ARG A 26 5.45 7.36 25.54
N PRO A 27 5.88 8.55 26.03
CA PRO A 27 7.27 8.80 26.39
C PRO A 27 7.66 8.04 27.67
N GLU A 28 8.95 7.78 27.81
CA GLU A 28 9.60 6.92 28.81
C GLU A 28 9.15 7.10 30.27
N SER A 29 9.22 6.01 31.03
CA SER A 29 9.07 6.03 32.49
C SER A 29 10.44 6.00 33.20
N LEU A 30 10.75 7.15 33.83
CA LEU A 30 11.44 7.35 35.12
C LEU A 30 12.90 6.89 35.29
N ALA A 31 13.72 7.87 35.72
CA ALA A 31 15.07 7.70 36.21
C ALA A 31 15.17 6.69 37.36
N VAL A 32 16.04 5.70 37.21
CA VAL A 32 16.40 4.75 38.27
C VAL A 32 17.35 5.44 39.26
N ALA A 33 16.94 5.52 40.52
CA ALA A 33 17.75 6.02 41.63
C ALA A 33 19.02 5.18 41.85
N PRO A 34 20.14 5.79 42.32
CA PRO A 34 21.41 5.10 42.43
C PRO A 34 21.41 4.21 43.69
N THR A 35 21.29 2.90 43.49
CA THR A 35 21.59 1.94 44.56
C THR A 35 22.92 1.26 44.24
N ALA A 36 23.92 1.62 45.05
CA ALA A 36 25.23 0.99 45.07
C ALA A 36 25.09 -0.53 45.28
N ARG A 37 25.58 -1.31 44.31
CA ARG A 37 25.87 -2.73 44.49
C ARG A 37 27.31 -2.99 44.07
N ALA A 38 28.03 -3.61 45.00
CA ALA A 38 29.44 -3.95 44.92
C ALA A 38 29.77 -4.75 43.64
N ALA A 39 30.94 -4.45 43.06
CA ALA A 39 31.45 -5.15 41.89
C ALA A 39 31.64 -6.65 42.20
N PRO A 40 31.03 -7.57 41.42
CA PRO A 40 31.40 -8.97 41.49
C PRO A 40 32.78 -9.18 40.83
N PRO A 41 33.59 -10.10 41.36
CA PRO A 41 34.95 -10.34 40.90
C PRO A 41 34.94 -11.09 39.57
N GLY A 42 35.89 -10.74 38.70
CA GLY A 42 36.25 -11.56 37.55
C GLY A 42 35.35 -11.36 36.34
N ARG A 43 35.92 -10.71 35.31
CA ARG A 43 35.44 -10.80 33.93
C ARG A 43 35.26 -12.28 33.59
N HIS A 44 34.02 -12.74 33.40
CA HIS A 44 33.83 -13.85 32.48
C HIS A 44 34.38 -13.37 31.14
N ARG A 45 35.54 -13.91 30.76
CA ARG A 45 35.97 -13.90 29.36
C ARG A 45 34.74 -14.34 28.55
N PRO A 46 34.39 -13.64 27.45
CA PRO A 46 33.45 -14.23 26.50
C PRO A 46 33.98 -15.64 26.20
N PRO A 47 33.12 -16.67 26.12
CA PRO A 47 33.58 -17.99 25.72
C PRO A 47 34.36 -17.79 24.42
N GLY A 48 35.64 -18.14 24.46
CA GLY A 48 36.49 -18.06 23.29
C GLY A 48 35.77 -18.80 22.17
N HIS A 49 35.69 -18.18 21.00
CA HIS A 49 35.25 -18.84 19.77
C HIS A 49 36.26 -19.94 19.43
N GLY A 50 36.10 -21.06 20.13
CA GLY A 50 36.79 -22.32 19.97
C GLY A 50 35.78 -23.47 20.00
N VAL A 51 34.55 -23.21 19.56
CA VAL A 51 33.76 -24.26 18.91
C VAL A 51 34.21 -24.21 17.46
N THR A 52 34.98 -25.21 17.04
CA THR A 52 35.18 -25.54 15.64
C THR A 52 33.82 -25.96 15.06
N GLU A 53 32.93 -25.00 14.82
CA GLU A 53 31.66 -25.31 14.16
C GLU A 53 31.95 -25.58 12.69
N GLY A 54 31.78 -26.84 12.29
CA GLY A 54 31.41 -27.13 10.90
C GLY A 54 30.29 -26.16 10.51
N ARG A 55 30.45 -25.45 9.39
CA ARG A 55 29.70 -24.23 9.06
C ARG A 55 28.18 -24.48 9.00
N LEU A 56 27.48 -24.30 10.12
CA LEU A 56 26.02 -24.34 10.23
C LEU A 56 25.44 -23.04 9.65
N LEU A 57 24.57 -23.17 8.66
CA LEU A 57 24.03 -22.05 7.89
C LEU A 57 22.53 -21.94 8.08
N SER A 58 22.07 -20.74 8.40
CA SER A 58 20.68 -20.41 8.73
C SER A 58 19.98 -19.70 7.57
N VAL A 59 18.83 -20.21 7.16
CA VAL A 59 18.02 -19.65 6.07
C VAL A 59 16.61 -19.36 6.58
N LEU A 60 16.18 -18.12 6.40
CA LEU A 60 14.83 -17.66 6.74
C LEU A 60 14.04 -17.39 5.47
N ILE A 61 12.85 -17.99 5.37
CA ILE A 61 11.94 -17.83 4.24
C ILE A 61 10.61 -17.27 4.77
N PRO A 62 10.45 -15.94 4.86
CA PRO A 62 9.18 -15.34 5.23
C PRO A 62 8.25 -15.29 4.01
N ALA A 63 7.07 -15.90 4.10
CA ALA A 63 6.15 -16.02 2.98
C ALA A 63 4.72 -15.69 3.39
N VAL A 64 4.04 -14.94 2.52
CA VAL A 64 2.59 -14.75 2.65
C VAL A 64 1.88 -16.06 2.29
N GLY A 65 0.84 -16.43 3.03
CA GLY A 65 0.06 -17.65 2.77
C GLY A 65 -0.36 -17.79 1.30
N GLY A 66 0.01 -18.90 0.66
CA GLY A 66 -0.24 -19.18 -0.76
C GLY A 66 0.90 -18.81 -1.72
N GLN A 67 2.03 -18.28 -1.24
CA GLN A 67 3.23 -18.02 -2.06
C GLN A 67 4.14 -19.25 -2.24
N GLY A 68 3.82 -20.36 -1.58
CA GLY A 68 4.61 -21.59 -1.69
C GLY A 68 5.95 -21.54 -0.94
N GLY A 69 6.07 -20.76 0.13
CA GLY A 69 7.26 -20.75 0.99
C GLY A 69 7.63 -22.15 1.53
N GLY A 70 6.63 -23.02 1.74
CA GLY A 70 6.87 -24.41 2.11
C GLY A 70 7.55 -25.22 1.01
N VAL A 71 7.18 -25.00 -0.25
CA VAL A 71 7.83 -25.64 -1.40
C VAL A 71 9.29 -25.19 -1.52
N LEU A 72 9.56 -23.90 -1.30
CA LEU A 72 10.93 -23.36 -1.22
C LEU A 72 11.74 -24.02 -0.11
N ALA A 73 11.16 -24.14 1.10
CA ALA A 73 11.83 -24.77 2.24
C ALA A 73 12.12 -26.26 1.99
N GLU A 74 11.16 -26.99 1.42
CA GLU A 74 11.33 -28.40 1.05
C GLU A 74 12.42 -28.60 0.00
N TRP A 75 12.39 -27.83 -1.09
CA TRP A 75 13.46 -27.88 -2.10
C TRP A 75 14.83 -27.55 -1.54
N LEU A 76 14.91 -26.61 -0.58
CA LEU A 76 16.18 -26.25 0.05
C LEU A 76 16.73 -27.37 0.94
N VAL A 77 15.88 -28.01 1.73
CA VAL A 77 16.26 -29.18 2.53
C VAL A 77 16.69 -30.33 1.64
N ASP A 78 15.90 -30.65 0.61
CA ASP A 78 16.21 -31.72 -0.34
C ASP A 78 17.53 -31.45 -1.09
N ALA A 79 17.77 -30.21 -1.53
CA ALA A 79 19.03 -29.83 -2.18
C ALA A 79 20.23 -29.96 -1.23
N GLY A 80 20.07 -29.62 0.06
CA GLY A 80 21.10 -29.85 1.07
C GLY A 80 21.43 -31.33 1.23
N LEU A 81 20.40 -32.19 1.31
CA LEU A 81 20.57 -33.64 1.41
C LEU A 81 21.22 -34.25 0.17
N VAL A 82 20.82 -33.81 -1.03
CA VAL A 82 21.43 -34.22 -2.31
C VAL A 82 22.91 -33.81 -2.38
N ALA A 83 23.25 -32.62 -1.88
CA ALA A 83 24.63 -32.14 -1.79
C ALA A 83 25.47 -32.83 -0.71
N GLY A 84 24.91 -33.80 0.02
CA GLY A 84 25.61 -34.56 1.07
C GLY A 84 25.65 -33.89 2.44
N HIS A 85 24.95 -32.76 2.62
CA HIS A 85 24.87 -32.02 3.89
C HIS A 85 23.76 -32.55 4.78
N ALA A 86 23.86 -32.30 6.09
CA ALA A 86 22.72 -32.46 6.98
C ALA A 86 21.85 -31.19 6.91
N ALA A 87 20.54 -31.33 6.70
CA ALA A 87 19.62 -30.21 6.60
C ALA A 87 18.34 -30.47 7.41
N HIS A 88 17.83 -29.43 8.07
CA HIS A 88 16.59 -29.49 8.84
C HIS A 88 15.75 -28.24 8.58
N GLY A 89 14.43 -28.40 8.54
CA GLY A 89 13.49 -27.29 8.33
C GLY A 89 12.33 -27.34 9.31
N THR A 90 11.94 -26.17 9.81
CA THR A 90 10.74 -25.97 10.63
C THR A 90 9.88 -24.84 10.06
N SER A 91 8.60 -24.81 10.43
CA SER A 91 7.69 -23.76 9.98
C SER A 91 6.79 -23.29 11.11
N ILE A 92 6.60 -21.98 11.17
CA ILE A 92 5.66 -21.33 12.10
C ILE A 92 4.52 -20.76 11.25
N PRO A 93 3.34 -21.41 11.23
CA PRO A 93 2.22 -20.94 10.43
C PRO A 93 1.72 -19.60 10.96
N GLY A 94 1.48 -18.65 10.06
CA GLY A 94 0.78 -17.42 10.40
C GLY A 94 -0.67 -17.73 10.78
N VAL A 95 -1.10 -17.33 11.99
CA VAL A 95 -2.46 -17.58 12.51
C VAL A 95 -3.58 -16.83 11.77
N ALA A 96 -3.23 -15.91 10.86
CA ALA A 96 -4.19 -15.09 10.14
C ALA A 96 -4.36 -15.53 8.68
N GLN A 97 -5.58 -15.95 8.31
CA GLN A 97 -5.90 -16.29 6.92
C GLN A 97 -5.72 -15.06 6.02
N ARG A 98 -4.80 -15.16 5.06
CA ARG A 98 -4.45 -14.12 4.04
C ARG A 98 -3.78 -12.85 4.57
N THR A 99 -3.31 -12.85 5.82
CA THR A 99 -2.52 -11.73 6.38
C THR A 99 -1.37 -12.16 7.28
N GLY A 100 -1.29 -13.44 7.69
CA GLY A 100 -0.17 -13.96 8.45
C GLY A 100 1.01 -14.28 7.53
N SER A 101 2.18 -13.74 7.84
CA SER A 101 3.45 -14.28 7.34
C SER A 101 3.65 -15.65 7.97
N THR A 102 3.82 -16.66 7.13
CA THR A 102 4.31 -17.97 7.54
C THR A 102 5.82 -17.93 7.38
N THR A 103 6.51 -18.21 8.48
CA THR A 103 7.97 -18.23 8.51
C THR A 103 8.44 -19.67 8.41
N TYR A 104 9.25 -19.96 7.39
CA TYR A 104 10.00 -21.22 7.31
C TYR A 104 11.45 -20.94 7.69
N TYR A 105 12.03 -21.80 8.51
CA TYR A 105 13.41 -21.71 8.95
C TYR A 105 14.12 -23.00 8.61
N VAL A 106 15.24 -22.90 7.90
CA VAL A 106 16.05 -24.04 7.46
C VAL A 106 17.48 -23.87 7.94
N GLU A 107 18.06 -24.93 8.49
CA GLU A 107 19.48 -24.99 8.81
C GLU A 107 20.18 -26.06 7.97
N ILE A 108 21.39 -25.75 7.52
CA ILE A 108 22.21 -26.62 6.68
C ILE A 108 23.59 -26.71 7.32
N TYR A 109 24.03 -27.92 7.63
CA TYR A 109 25.32 -28.19 8.23
C TYR A 109 26.25 -28.85 7.21
N ALA A 110 27.32 -28.13 6.89
CA ALA A 110 28.36 -28.55 5.94
C ALA A 110 29.66 -29.01 6.65
N GLY A 111 29.55 -29.47 7.89
CA GLY A 111 30.67 -30.01 8.66
C GLY A 111 30.77 -31.53 8.62
N ASP A 112 31.66 -32.08 9.45
CA ASP A 112 31.85 -33.52 9.59
C ASP A 112 30.61 -34.20 10.18
N ARG A 113 30.15 -35.28 9.54
CA ARG A 113 28.93 -36.01 9.89
C ARG A 113 29.11 -36.97 11.06
N GLU A 114 30.35 -37.27 11.45
CA GLU A 114 30.63 -38.10 12.64
C GLU A 114 30.18 -37.41 13.94
N GLU A 115 30.14 -36.06 13.94
CA GLU A 115 29.57 -35.24 15.01
C GLU A 115 28.33 -34.50 14.50
N PRO A 116 27.12 -35.09 14.63
CA PRO A 116 25.91 -34.47 14.10
C PRO A 116 25.60 -33.15 14.84
N PRO A 117 25.21 -32.09 14.13
CA PRO A 117 24.89 -30.80 14.73
C PRO A 117 23.58 -30.88 15.52
N THR A 118 23.41 -29.98 16.49
CA THR A 118 22.09 -29.71 17.07
C THR A 118 21.45 -28.54 16.32
N PHE A 119 20.37 -28.82 15.59
CA PHE A 119 19.65 -27.79 14.85
C PHE A 119 18.77 -26.93 15.77
N SER A 120 18.76 -25.62 15.53
CA SER A 120 17.81 -24.69 16.14
C SER A 120 16.45 -24.78 15.46
N LEU A 121 15.40 -24.50 16.22
CA LEU A 121 14.03 -24.35 15.72
C LEU A 121 13.66 -22.89 15.45
N TYR A 122 14.56 -21.95 15.72
CA TYR A 122 14.29 -20.52 15.59
C TYR A 122 15.50 -19.76 15.03
N PRO A 123 15.28 -18.77 14.14
CA PRO A 123 16.34 -17.87 13.69
C PRO A 123 16.83 -17.01 14.86
N VAL A 124 18.15 -16.81 14.92
CA VAL A 124 18.78 -15.92 15.90
C VAL A 124 18.90 -14.52 15.28
N PRO A 125 18.32 -13.47 15.91
CA PRO A 125 18.48 -12.08 15.45
C PRO A 125 19.95 -11.70 15.27
N GLY A 126 20.28 -11.04 14.16
CA GLY A 126 21.63 -10.62 13.80
C GLY A 126 22.57 -11.73 13.35
N ALA A 127 22.16 -13.01 13.37
CA ALA A 127 23.00 -14.15 13.02
C ALA A 127 22.47 -14.93 11.80
N LEU A 128 21.58 -14.34 11.01
CA LEU A 128 21.01 -14.97 9.82
C LEU A 128 22.00 -14.99 8.64
N ASP A 129 22.18 -16.14 7.99
CA ASP A 129 23.05 -16.25 6.79
C ASP A 129 22.31 -15.85 5.52
N VAL A 130 21.08 -16.33 5.35
CA VAL A 130 20.28 -16.09 4.15
C VAL A 130 18.86 -15.68 4.51
N LEU A 131 18.41 -14.58 3.92
CA LEU A 131 16.99 -14.21 3.89
C LEU A 131 16.46 -14.41 2.47
N LEU A 132 15.57 -15.38 2.29
CA LEU A 132 14.99 -15.74 1.00
C LEU A 132 13.51 -15.34 0.96
N ALA A 133 13.22 -14.17 0.40
CA ALA A 133 11.91 -13.54 0.50
C ALA A 133 11.13 -13.57 -0.83
N PRO A 134 10.08 -14.41 -0.97
CA PRO A 134 9.23 -14.41 -2.15
C PRO A 134 8.40 -13.13 -2.32
N GLU A 135 8.23 -12.30 -1.30
CA GLU A 135 7.53 -11.01 -1.39
C GLU A 135 8.33 -9.91 -0.66
N PHE A 136 8.37 -8.71 -1.22
CA PHE A 136 9.34 -7.70 -0.78
C PHE A 136 9.06 -7.11 0.61
N LEU A 137 7.80 -6.93 0.99
CA LEU A 137 7.42 -6.38 2.30
C LEU A 137 7.86 -7.30 3.45
N GLU A 138 7.97 -8.61 3.20
CA GLU A 138 8.51 -9.55 4.18
C GLU A 138 9.99 -9.29 4.51
N VAL A 139 10.76 -8.69 3.58
CA VAL A 139 12.12 -8.21 3.86
C VAL A 139 12.07 -7.10 4.92
N GLY A 140 11.15 -6.15 4.76
CA GLY A 140 10.97 -5.05 5.72
C GLY A 140 10.59 -5.56 7.10
N ARG A 141 9.70 -6.55 7.17
CA ARG A 141 9.34 -7.19 8.44
C ARG A 141 10.50 -7.96 9.07
N ALA A 142 11.31 -8.65 8.27
CA ALA A 142 12.50 -9.35 8.79
C ALA A 142 13.53 -8.37 9.35
N ILE A 143 13.71 -7.21 8.71
CA ILE A 143 14.56 -6.11 9.21
C ILE A 143 14.02 -5.54 10.52
N GLU A 144 12.70 -5.29 10.61
CA GLU A 144 12.06 -4.79 11.83
C GLU A 144 12.24 -5.76 13.01
N LEU A 145 12.24 -7.07 12.75
CA LEU A 145 12.49 -8.12 13.74
C LEU A 145 13.99 -8.34 14.05
N GLY A 146 14.89 -7.62 13.38
CA GLY A 146 16.34 -7.68 13.63
C GLY A 146 17.00 -8.97 13.16
N PHE A 147 16.41 -9.72 12.22
CA PHE A 147 17.03 -10.96 11.72
C PHE A 147 18.27 -10.74 10.85
N PRO A 148 18.19 -9.95 9.75
CA PRO A 148 19.34 -9.75 8.89
C PRO A 148 20.37 -8.79 9.51
N SER A 149 21.65 -9.01 9.21
CA SER A 149 22.77 -8.17 9.61
C SER A 149 23.62 -7.78 8.38
N PRO A 150 24.12 -6.53 8.32
CA PRO A 150 25.01 -6.07 7.24
C PRO A 150 26.31 -6.86 7.12
N GLU A 151 26.79 -7.47 8.21
CA GLU A 151 28.07 -8.16 8.27
C GLU A 151 28.00 -9.59 7.72
N ARG A 152 26.81 -10.20 7.70
CA ARG A 152 26.64 -11.64 7.43
C ARG A 152 25.61 -11.95 6.35
N THR A 153 24.45 -11.31 6.39
CA THR A 153 23.27 -11.82 5.69
C THR A 153 23.28 -11.57 4.18
N THR A 154 22.99 -12.61 3.41
CA THR A 154 22.66 -12.51 1.98
C THR A 154 21.13 -12.45 1.83
N ILE A 155 20.61 -11.37 1.26
CA ILE A 155 19.18 -11.22 0.99
C ILE A 155 18.91 -11.55 -0.47
N VAL A 156 18.09 -12.56 -0.74
CA VAL A 156 17.57 -12.91 -2.06
C VAL A 156 16.06 -12.67 -2.04
N ALA A 157 15.57 -11.66 -2.77
CA ALA A 157 14.19 -11.21 -2.65
C ALA A 157 13.51 -10.93 -3.98
N SER A 158 12.21 -11.24 -4.06
CA SER A 158 11.37 -10.71 -5.12
C SER A 158 10.92 -9.28 -4.77
N THR A 159 11.10 -8.33 -5.68
CA THR A 159 10.65 -6.93 -5.50
C THR A 159 9.17 -6.73 -5.80
N HIS A 160 8.47 -7.77 -6.27
CA HIS A 160 7.04 -7.69 -6.52
C HIS A 160 6.28 -7.47 -5.21
N ARG A 161 5.16 -6.74 -5.29
CA ARG A 161 4.36 -6.35 -4.14
C ARG A 161 2.99 -6.98 -4.17
N LEU A 162 2.62 -7.65 -3.07
CA LEU A 162 1.26 -8.07 -2.79
C LEU A 162 0.74 -7.22 -1.63
N PHE A 163 0.02 -6.14 -1.96
CA PHE A 163 -0.42 -5.18 -0.95
C PHE A 163 -1.28 -5.85 0.12
N SER A 164 -0.89 -5.63 1.37
CA SER A 164 -1.60 -6.13 2.54
C SER A 164 -3.00 -5.51 2.64
N ILE A 165 -3.88 -6.13 3.43
CA ILE A 165 -5.21 -5.56 3.71
C ILE A 165 -5.07 -4.18 4.36
N HIS A 166 -4.09 -3.99 5.24
CA HIS A 166 -3.82 -2.69 5.87
C HIS A 166 -3.46 -1.61 4.83
N GLU A 167 -2.59 -1.92 3.87
CA GLU A 167 -2.22 -1.01 2.78
C GLU A 167 -3.40 -0.70 1.84
N LYS A 168 -4.33 -1.64 1.68
CA LYS A 168 -5.55 -1.47 0.87
C LYS A 168 -6.67 -0.72 1.59
N MET A 169 -6.72 -0.81 2.93
CA MET A 169 -7.76 -0.20 3.75
C MET A 169 -7.49 1.28 4.04
N ALA A 170 -6.22 1.66 4.18
CA ALA A 170 -5.87 3.02 4.54
C ALA A 170 -6.27 4.01 3.43
N THR A 171 -6.88 5.11 3.85
CA THR A 171 -7.39 6.14 2.95
C THR A 171 -6.26 7.03 2.40
N GLY A 172 -4.98 6.64 2.46
CA GLY A 172 -3.83 7.43 2.01
C GLY A 172 -2.86 6.66 1.12
N ARG A 173 -1.66 7.21 0.91
CA ARG A 173 -0.54 6.47 0.31
C ARG A 173 0.08 5.57 1.38
N ALA A 174 -0.65 4.53 1.76
CA ALA A 174 -0.20 3.57 2.76
C ALA A 174 0.70 2.48 2.18
N ILE A 175 0.85 2.45 0.85
CA ILE A 175 1.82 1.58 0.19
C ILE A 175 3.22 2.05 0.59
N HIS A 176 3.97 1.17 1.26
CA HIS A 176 5.36 1.43 1.60
C HIS A 176 6.16 1.75 0.34
N PRO A 177 6.89 2.89 0.29
CA PRO A 177 7.65 3.29 -0.88
C PRO A 177 8.69 2.22 -1.24
N PRO A 178 8.68 1.68 -2.48
CA PRO A 178 9.59 0.59 -2.84
C PRO A 178 11.07 1.00 -2.75
N GLY A 179 11.39 2.28 -2.99
CA GLY A 179 12.76 2.78 -2.87
C GLY A 179 13.28 2.82 -1.43
N GLU A 180 12.42 3.09 -0.44
CA GLU A 180 12.81 3.06 0.97
C GLU A 180 13.06 1.62 1.44
N LEU A 181 12.22 0.69 1.01
CA LEU A 181 12.37 -0.72 1.33
C LEU A 181 13.62 -1.33 0.68
N GLU A 182 13.93 -0.93 -0.56
CA GLU A 182 15.18 -1.33 -1.23
C GLU A 182 16.41 -0.72 -0.56
N ALA A 183 16.34 0.54 -0.14
CA ALA A 183 17.42 1.18 0.62
C ALA A 183 17.64 0.46 1.97
N ALA A 184 16.57 0.11 2.68
CA ALA A 184 16.65 -0.66 3.91
C ALA A 184 17.22 -2.07 3.68
N ALA A 185 16.73 -2.79 2.67
CA ALA A 185 17.25 -4.11 2.30
C ALA A 185 18.76 -4.07 2.03
N ARG A 186 19.22 -3.04 1.31
CA ARG A 186 20.66 -2.83 1.05
C ARG A 186 21.44 -2.52 2.31
N ALA A 187 20.89 -1.69 3.20
CA ALA A 187 21.55 -1.28 4.44
C ALA A 187 21.71 -2.44 5.44
N PHE A 188 20.78 -3.40 5.45
CA PHE A 188 20.76 -4.54 6.40
C PHE A 188 21.26 -5.86 5.78
N SER A 189 21.93 -5.82 4.63
CA SER A 189 22.49 -7.00 3.97
C SER A 189 23.97 -6.85 3.67
N ARG A 190 24.72 -7.96 3.78
CA ARG A 190 26.06 -8.07 3.20
C ARG A 190 25.99 -8.08 1.66
N THR A 191 25.03 -8.84 1.14
CA THR A 191 24.78 -8.99 -0.31
C THR A 191 23.27 -8.93 -0.56
N LEU A 192 22.85 -8.13 -1.53
CA LEU A 192 21.44 -8.02 -1.94
C LEU A 192 21.26 -8.48 -3.39
N VAL A 193 20.46 -9.53 -3.59
CA VAL A 193 19.96 -9.99 -4.88
C VAL A 193 18.46 -9.75 -4.92
N ALA A 194 18.02 -8.61 -5.48
CA ALA A 194 16.63 -8.23 -5.52
C ALA A 194 16.15 -7.93 -6.95
N PHE A 195 15.01 -8.52 -7.34
CA PHE A 195 14.38 -8.26 -8.64
C PHE A 195 12.93 -8.73 -8.72
N ASP A 196 12.20 -8.33 -9.78
CA ASP A 196 10.81 -8.75 -9.98
C ASP A 196 10.73 -10.22 -10.47
N ALA A 197 10.94 -11.16 -9.55
CA ALA A 197 10.87 -12.59 -9.84
C ALA A 197 9.49 -13.04 -10.33
N LEU A 198 8.41 -12.32 -10.00
CA LEU A 198 7.07 -12.60 -10.52
C LEU A 198 6.95 -12.25 -12.00
N ALA A 199 7.50 -11.12 -12.43
CA ALA A 199 7.56 -10.77 -13.84
C ALA A 199 8.39 -11.81 -14.62
N VAL A 200 9.57 -12.18 -14.11
CA VAL A 200 10.46 -13.18 -14.73
C VAL A 200 9.78 -14.55 -14.84
N ALA A 201 9.13 -15.01 -13.76
CA ALA A 201 8.41 -16.28 -13.74
C ALA A 201 7.28 -16.30 -14.77
N ARG A 202 6.52 -15.20 -14.90
CA ARG A 202 5.43 -15.08 -15.89
C ARG A 202 5.94 -15.12 -17.32
N GLU A 203 7.04 -14.43 -17.60
CA GLU A 203 7.66 -14.40 -18.92
C GLU A 203 8.11 -15.79 -19.39
N HIS A 204 8.64 -16.60 -18.47
CA HIS A 204 9.19 -17.92 -18.77
C HIS A 204 8.23 -19.09 -18.48
N GLY A 205 6.98 -18.79 -18.10
CA GLY A 205 5.97 -19.79 -17.78
C GLY A 205 6.38 -20.69 -16.61
N SER A 206 6.96 -20.11 -15.56
CA SER A 206 7.46 -20.77 -14.35
C SER A 206 6.84 -20.19 -13.07
N GLU A 207 7.32 -20.61 -11.91
CA GLU A 207 6.94 -20.11 -10.58
C GLU A 207 8.02 -19.24 -9.94
N VAL A 208 7.59 -18.25 -9.15
CA VAL A 208 8.49 -17.33 -8.41
C VAL A 208 9.53 -18.09 -7.59
N ASN A 209 9.10 -19.19 -6.97
CA ASN A 209 9.91 -20.02 -6.09
C ASN A 209 11.12 -20.61 -6.81
N ALA A 210 10.95 -21.10 -8.04
CA ALA A 210 12.04 -21.67 -8.81
C ALA A 210 13.04 -20.61 -9.25
N VAL A 211 12.56 -19.43 -9.67
CA VAL A 211 13.40 -18.29 -10.04
C VAL A 211 14.25 -17.80 -8.86
N LEU A 212 13.66 -17.70 -7.66
CA LEU A 212 14.39 -17.29 -6.46
C LEU A 212 15.38 -18.36 -5.99
N LEU A 213 15.05 -19.65 -6.12
CA LEU A 213 15.96 -20.74 -5.81
C LEU A 213 17.18 -20.72 -6.73
N GLY A 214 16.99 -20.44 -8.03
CA GLY A 214 18.08 -20.22 -8.98
C GLY A 214 18.96 -19.03 -8.59
N ALA A 215 18.36 -17.90 -8.20
CA ALA A 215 19.10 -16.74 -7.74
C ALA A 215 19.89 -17.00 -6.45
N LEU A 216 19.34 -17.81 -5.53
CA LEU A 216 20.05 -18.27 -4.33
C LEU A 216 21.25 -19.14 -4.70
N ALA A 217 21.08 -20.11 -5.61
CA ALA A 217 22.17 -20.96 -6.09
C ALA A 217 23.30 -20.16 -6.77
N ALA A 218 22.99 -19.01 -7.36
CA ALA A 218 23.97 -18.10 -7.96
C ALA A 218 24.70 -17.19 -6.96
N SER A 219 24.17 -17.03 -5.73
CA SER A 219 24.72 -16.12 -4.72
C SER A 219 25.91 -16.67 -3.94
N ASP A 220 26.21 -17.96 -4.10
CA ASP A 220 27.22 -18.70 -3.33
C ASP A 220 27.07 -18.60 -1.80
N ALA A 221 25.89 -18.21 -1.30
CA ALA A 221 25.63 -18.06 0.12
C ALA A 221 25.60 -19.42 0.86
N LEU A 222 25.27 -20.49 0.13
CA LEU A 222 25.18 -21.86 0.62
C LEU A 222 26.17 -22.78 -0.13
N PRO A 223 26.76 -23.78 0.54
CA PRO A 223 27.69 -24.73 -0.06
C PRO A 223 26.95 -25.82 -0.86
N ILE A 224 25.97 -25.42 -1.68
CA ILE A 224 25.12 -26.31 -2.48
C ILE A 224 25.30 -25.95 -3.95
N GLY A 225 25.76 -26.91 -4.75
CA GLY A 225 25.91 -26.70 -6.19
C GLY A 225 24.56 -26.62 -6.93
N PRO A 226 24.49 -25.95 -8.10
CA PRO A 226 23.26 -25.83 -8.88
C PRO A 226 22.60 -27.17 -9.22
N GLU A 227 23.37 -28.22 -9.46
CA GLU A 227 22.83 -29.55 -9.80
C GLU A 227 21.99 -30.15 -8.67
N ALA A 228 22.37 -29.94 -7.41
CA ALA A 228 21.60 -30.44 -6.26
C ALA A 228 20.23 -29.76 -6.15
N PHE A 229 20.14 -28.48 -6.51
CA PHE A 229 18.86 -27.78 -6.60
C PHE A 229 18.01 -28.27 -7.77
N ARG A 230 18.60 -28.56 -8.95
CA ARG A 230 17.87 -29.15 -10.08
C ARG A 230 17.28 -30.50 -9.72
N GLU A 231 18.08 -31.36 -9.10
CA GLU A 231 17.63 -32.68 -8.66
C GLU A 231 16.52 -32.58 -7.60
N ALA A 232 16.60 -31.63 -6.66
CA ALA A 232 15.54 -31.38 -5.68
C ALA A 232 14.21 -30.95 -6.34
N ILE A 233 14.27 -30.10 -7.38
CA ILE A 233 13.09 -29.70 -8.17
C ILE A 233 12.49 -30.91 -8.88
N GLU A 234 13.33 -31.74 -9.52
CA GLU A 234 12.90 -32.94 -10.26
C GLU A 234 12.26 -33.99 -9.35
N ARG A 235 12.89 -34.30 -8.21
CA ARG A 235 12.38 -35.27 -7.22
C ARG A 235 10.98 -34.92 -6.73
N LYS A 236 10.67 -33.63 -6.62
CA LYS A 236 9.34 -33.18 -6.19
C LYS A 236 8.27 -33.42 -7.26
N GLY A 237 8.63 -33.44 -8.54
CA GLY A 237 7.76 -33.78 -9.67
C GLY A 237 6.65 -32.77 -10.00
N ILE A 238 6.54 -31.66 -9.26
CA ILE A 238 5.49 -30.65 -9.48
C ILE A 238 5.94 -29.70 -10.58
N GLN A 239 5.34 -29.82 -11.77
CA GLN A 239 5.66 -28.98 -12.94
C GLN A 239 7.18 -28.85 -13.17
N ALA A 240 7.92 -29.96 -13.04
CA ALA A 240 9.39 -29.97 -12.97
C ALA A 240 10.04 -29.22 -14.12
N GLU A 241 9.61 -29.47 -15.36
CA GLU A 241 10.16 -28.82 -16.56
C GLU A 241 9.97 -27.28 -16.53
N ALA A 242 8.82 -26.80 -16.06
CA ALA A 242 8.56 -25.37 -15.92
C ALA A 242 9.40 -24.75 -14.79
N ASN A 243 9.54 -25.44 -13.67
CA ASN A 243 10.35 -24.98 -12.55
C ASN A 243 11.85 -25.00 -12.87
N LEU A 244 12.36 -26.01 -13.58
CA LEU A 244 13.75 -26.04 -14.04
C LEU A 244 14.08 -24.85 -14.96
N ARG A 245 13.19 -24.51 -15.91
CA ARG A 245 13.34 -23.28 -16.72
C ARG A 245 13.42 -22.03 -15.85
N GLY A 246 12.55 -21.92 -14.85
CA GLY A 246 12.58 -20.79 -13.91
C GLY A 246 13.87 -20.73 -13.11
N PHE A 247 14.35 -21.88 -12.63
CA PHE A 247 15.62 -22.02 -11.92
C PHE A 247 16.80 -21.56 -12.77
N ASP A 248 16.93 -22.01 -14.02
CA ASP A 248 18.06 -21.64 -14.87
C ASP A 248 18.08 -20.14 -15.20
N VAL A 249 16.91 -19.52 -15.41
CA VAL A 249 16.79 -18.07 -15.58
C VAL A 249 17.16 -17.34 -14.29
N GLY A 250 16.70 -17.83 -13.14
CA GLY A 250 17.07 -17.32 -11.82
C GLY A 250 18.58 -17.37 -11.57
N LEU A 251 19.22 -18.49 -11.92
CA LEU A 251 20.67 -18.70 -11.82
C LEU A 251 21.44 -17.69 -12.67
N THR A 252 20.96 -17.44 -13.89
CA THR A 252 21.57 -16.44 -14.79
C THR A 252 21.43 -15.03 -14.23
N LEU A 253 20.23 -14.66 -13.76
CA LEU A 253 19.96 -13.34 -13.20
C LEU A 253 20.71 -13.09 -11.89
N GLY A 254 20.85 -14.10 -11.03
CA GLY A 254 21.60 -14.00 -9.78
C GLY A 254 23.08 -13.72 -10.03
N ARG A 255 23.67 -14.32 -11.07
CA ARG A 255 25.06 -14.06 -11.49
C ARG A 255 25.25 -12.67 -12.08
N GLN A 256 24.28 -12.17 -12.84
CA GLN A 256 24.36 -10.85 -13.50
C GLN A 256 24.07 -9.67 -12.55
N ARG A 257 23.21 -9.85 -11.54
CA ARG A 257 22.72 -8.77 -10.67
C ARG A 257 23.57 -8.47 -9.43
N ALA A 258 24.73 -9.12 -9.27
CA ALA A 258 25.75 -8.63 -8.35
C ALA A 258 26.20 -7.19 -8.69
N GLU A 259 25.90 -6.72 -9.90
CA GLU A 259 25.93 -5.31 -10.29
C GLU A 259 24.50 -4.79 -10.53
N THR A 260 24.08 -3.76 -9.79
CA THR A 260 22.67 -3.36 -9.65
C THR A 260 22.11 -2.68 -10.92
N PRO A 261 20.96 -3.11 -11.49
CA PRO A 261 20.23 -2.31 -12.48
C PRO A 261 19.10 -1.49 -11.85
N ARG A 262 18.99 -0.23 -12.31
CA ARG A 262 17.90 0.73 -12.02
C ARG A 262 16.56 0.30 -12.65
N PRO A 263 15.42 0.76 -12.11
CA PRO A 263 14.10 0.43 -12.65
C PRO A 263 13.95 0.89 -14.11
N SER A 264 13.45 -0.04 -14.93
CA SER A 264 13.06 0.15 -16.33
C SER A 264 12.21 1.42 -16.52
N ALA A 265 12.66 2.30 -17.42
CA ALA A 265 11.96 3.50 -17.81
C ALA A 265 10.57 3.12 -18.35
N LYS A 266 9.52 3.69 -17.75
CA LYS A 266 8.16 3.63 -18.31
C LYS A 266 8.23 4.12 -19.75
N ARG A 267 7.55 3.41 -20.66
CA ARG A 267 7.45 3.77 -22.09
C ARG A 267 7.20 5.29 -22.23
N PRO A 268 7.95 6.00 -23.10
CA PRO A 268 7.71 7.41 -23.33
C PRO A 268 6.29 7.61 -23.85
N PHE A 269 5.53 8.42 -23.12
CA PHE A 269 4.14 8.70 -23.43
C PHE A 269 4.04 9.66 -24.62
N ARG A 270 3.08 9.41 -25.53
CA ARG A 270 2.72 10.33 -26.64
C ARG A 270 1.36 10.96 -26.35
N ALA A 271 1.31 12.28 -26.39
CA ALA A 271 0.07 13.02 -26.30
C ALA A 271 -0.90 12.67 -27.44
N PRO A 272 -2.22 12.73 -27.20
CA PRO A 272 -3.22 12.64 -28.26
C PRO A 272 -2.96 13.71 -29.34
N PRO A 273 -2.92 13.34 -30.64
CA PRO A 273 -2.62 14.29 -31.72
C PRO A 273 -3.53 15.53 -31.72
N ALA A 274 -4.82 15.35 -31.42
CA ALA A 274 -5.83 16.40 -31.46
C ALA A 274 -5.59 17.55 -30.45
N LEU A 275 -4.85 17.30 -29.36
CA LEU A 275 -4.57 18.30 -28.32
C LEU A 275 -3.06 18.56 -28.14
N ALA A 276 -2.24 18.15 -29.10
CA ALA A 276 -0.80 18.31 -29.04
C ALA A 276 -0.37 19.80 -29.02
N GLU A 277 -1.06 20.65 -29.78
CA GLU A 277 -0.80 22.10 -29.80
C GLU A 277 -1.14 22.75 -28.46
N SER A 278 -2.26 22.38 -27.84
CA SER A 278 -2.69 22.91 -26.54
C SER A 278 -1.71 22.59 -25.40
N LEU A 279 -0.86 21.55 -25.54
CA LEU A 279 0.17 21.21 -24.56
C LEU A 279 1.37 22.16 -24.59
N THR A 280 1.60 22.88 -25.70
CA THR A 280 2.77 23.75 -25.85
C THR A 280 2.75 24.94 -24.89
N VAL A 281 1.55 25.36 -24.47
CA VAL A 281 1.30 26.45 -23.51
C VAL A 281 1.79 26.10 -22.09
N PHE A 282 1.96 24.81 -21.78
CA PHE A 282 2.39 24.36 -20.46
C PHE A 282 3.92 24.22 -20.37
N PRO A 283 4.51 24.52 -19.19
CA PRO A 283 5.93 24.29 -18.92
C PRO A 283 6.36 22.85 -19.21
N ASP A 284 7.59 22.66 -19.69
CA ASP A 284 8.13 21.35 -20.08
C ASP A 284 7.97 20.29 -18.99
N ALA A 285 8.16 20.66 -17.72
CA ALA A 285 8.03 19.77 -16.57
C ALA A 285 6.60 19.19 -16.41
N LEU A 286 5.56 19.93 -16.83
CA LEU A 286 4.16 19.50 -16.70
C LEU A 286 3.66 18.73 -17.91
N ARG A 287 4.26 18.89 -19.09
CA ARG A 287 3.77 18.28 -20.34
C ARG A 287 3.56 16.76 -20.27
N PRO A 288 4.46 15.95 -19.66
CA PRO A 288 4.23 14.51 -19.52
C PRO A 288 3.01 14.16 -18.66
N LEU A 289 2.81 14.91 -17.56
CA LEU A 289 1.69 14.71 -16.64
C LEU A 289 0.36 15.13 -17.28
N VAL A 290 0.33 16.29 -17.92
CA VAL A 290 -0.86 16.81 -18.62
C VAL A 290 -1.20 15.91 -19.79
N GLY A 291 -0.22 15.43 -20.54
CA GLY A 291 -0.43 14.45 -21.61
C GLY A 291 -1.17 13.20 -21.13
N GLU A 292 -0.69 12.56 -20.05
CA GLU A 292 -1.35 11.37 -19.46
C GLU A 292 -2.78 11.69 -19.00
N ALA A 293 -2.98 12.88 -18.40
CA ALA A 293 -4.30 13.35 -18.01
C ALA A 293 -5.25 13.47 -19.21
N LEU A 294 -4.79 14.03 -20.34
CA LEU A 294 -5.59 14.19 -21.56
C LEU A 294 -6.03 12.83 -22.12
N THR A 295 -5.12 11.87 -22.24
CA THR A 295 -5.48 10.50 -22.70
C THR A 295 -6.54 9.89 -21.80
N ARG A 296 -6.38 10.03 -20.48
CA ARG A 296 -7.33 9.51 -19.51
C ARG A 296 -8.71 10.19 -19.61
N LEU A 297 -8.74 11.50 -19.84
CA LEU A 297 -9.98 12.30 -19.95
C LEU A 297 -10.73 12.04 -21.26
N ILE A 298 -10.01 11.85 -22.37
CA ILE A 298 -10.60 11.48 -23.66
C ILE A 298 -11.17 10.06 -23.59
N ASP A 299 -10.45 9.10 -23.01
CA ASP A 299 -10.97 7.75 -22.77
C ASP A 299 -12.20 7.77 -21.84
N TYR A 300 -12.20 8.67 -20.85
CA TYR A 300 -13.32 8.85 -19.95
C TYR A 300 -14.55 9.42 -20.64
N GLN A 301 -14.46 10.58 -21.30
CA GLN A 301 -15.61 11.30 -21.85
C GLN A 301 -15.44 11.70 -23.32
N ASP A 302 -14.59 12.66 -23.66
CA ASP A 302 -14.30 13.12 -25.04
C ASP A 302 -13.23 14.24 -25.01
N GLU A 303 -12.86 14.76 -26.19
CA GLU A 303 -11.91 15.86 -26.36
C GLU A 303 -12.41 17.20 -25.77
N LYS A 304 -13.73 17.44 -25.80
CA LYS A 304 -14.32 18.66 -25.20
C LYS A 304 -14.12 18.66 -23.69
N TYR A 305 -14.30 17.51 -23.05
CA TYR A 305 -14.06 17.33 -21.63
C TYR A 305 -12.59 17.46 -21.25
N ALA A 306 -11.68 16.98 -22.12
CA ALA A 306 -10.25 17.17 -21.96
C ALA A 306 -9.84 18.65 -22.11
N THR A 307 -10.51 19.41 -22.98
CA THR A 307 -10.31 20.86 -23.11
C THR A 307 -10.74 21.61 -21.85
N LEU A 308 -11.86 21.25 -21.24
CA LEU A 308 -12.30 21.82 -19.95
C LEU A 308 -11.26 21.63 -18.84
N TYR A 309 -10.55 20.50 -18.83
CA TYR A 309 -9.45 20.27 -17.89
C TYR A 309 -8.29 21.26 -18.13
N LEU A 310 -7.91 21.51 -19.39
CA LEU A 310 -6.88 22.48 -19.73
C LEU A 310 -7.28 23.90 -19.33
N GLU A 311 -8.53 24.30 -19.59
CA GLU A 311 -9.07 25.60 -19.20
C GLU A 311 -9.02 25.82 -17.68
N ARG A 312 -9.33 24.79 -16.90
CA ARG A 312 -9.24 24.83 -15.43
C ARG A 312 -7.79 24.89 -14.95
N LEU A 313 -6.90 24.12 -15.56
CA LEU A 313 -5.49 24.05 -15.18
C LEU A 313 -4.72 25.33 -15.56
N ALA A 314 -5.05 25.96 -16.68
CA ALA A 314 -4.44 27.20 -17.13
C ALA A 314 -4.53 28.32 -16.07
N ARG A 315 -5.54 28.27 -15.19
CA ARG A 315 -5.71 29.20 -14.07
C ARG A 315 -4.62 29.10 -13.00
N PHE A 316 -3.74 28.10 -13.06
CA PHE A 316 -2.67 27.84 -12.08
C PHE A 316 -1.28 27.84 -12.71
N VAL A 317 -1.17 28.15 -14.00
CA VAL A 317 0.08 28.09 -14.78
C VAL A 317 0.41 29.49 -15.32
N GLY A 318 1.69 29.85 -15.34
CA GLY A 318 2.22 31.13 -15.87
C GLY A 318 2.47 32.21 -14.82
N GLY A 319 3.28 33.22 -15.17
CA GLY A 319 3.71 34.31 -14.28
C GLY A 319 4.57 33.82 -13.09
N ASP A 320 4.47 34.51 -11.96
CA ASP A 320 5.17 34.17 -10.69
C ASP A 320 4.50 33.03 -9.89
N ARG A 321 3.69 32.19 -10.53
CA ARG A 321 2.96 31.10 -9.86
C ARG A 321 3.88 29.92 -9.57
N ASP A 322 3.68 29.31 -8.40
CA ASP A 322 4.47 28.17 -7.96
C ASP A 322 4.28 26.94 -8.87
N PRO A 323 5.35 26.44 -9.52
CA PRO A 323 5.26 25.27 -10.39
C PRO A 323 4.85 24.00 -9.62
N ALA A 324 5.17 23.90 -8.33
CA ALA A 324 4.79 22.76 -7.50
C ALA A 324 3.27 22.71 -7.28
N LEU A 325 2.62 23.87 -7.11
CA LEU A 325 1.17 23.97 -7.00
C LEU A 325 0.50 23.49 -8.29
N ALA A 326 0.99 23.96 -9.44
CA ALA A 326 0.47 23.58 -10.75
C ALA A 326 0.56 22.06 -10.98
N GLU A 327 1.67 21.42 -10.57
CA GLU A 327 1.82 19.96 -10.66
C GLU A 327 0.79 19.21 -9.80
N ILE A 328 0.59 19.66 -8.54
CA ILE A 328 -0.38 19.06 -7.63
C ILE A 328 -1.79 19.19 -8.22
N VAL A 329 -2.19 20.39 -8.65
CA VAL A 329 -3.51 20.65 -9.23
C VAL A 329 -3.71 19.82 -10.50
N ALA A 330 -2.74 19.81 -11.41
CA ALA A 330 -2.81 19.01 -12.64
C ALA A 330 -3.10 17.54 -12.36
N ARG A 331 -2.37 16.96 -11.39
CA ARG A 331 -2.53 15.56 -10.99
C ARG A 331 -3.88 15.30 -10.33
N GLN A 332 -4.25 16.09 -9.32
CA GLN A 332 -5.45 15.84 -8.53
C GLN A 332 -6.72 16.11 -9.34
N LEU A 333 -6.73 17.18 -10.15
CA LEU A 333 -7.86 17.52 -11.01
C LEU A 333 -8.10 16.44 -12.06
N ALA A 334 -7.05 15.90 -12.68
CA ALA A 334 -7.19 14.82 -13.68
C ALA A 334 -7.82 13.55 -13.06
N VAL A 335 -7.40 13.18 -11.85
CA VAL A 335 -7.96 12.03 -11.13
C VAL A 335 -9.42 12.30 -10.76
N TRP A 336 -9.73 13.49 -10.23
CA TRP A 336 -11.08 13.81 -9.79
C TRP A 336 -12.06 13.97 -10.95
N MET A 337 -11.67 14.62 -12.05
CA MET A 337 -12.49 14.73 -13.27
C MET A 337 -12.79 13.38 -13.92
N THR A 338 -12.06 12.32 -13.55
CA THR A 338 -12.29 10.95 -14.03
C THR A 338 -12.81 10.04 -12.92
N TYR A 339 -13.72 10.57 -12.11
CA TYR A 339 -14.38 9.83 -11.03
C TYR A 339 -15.15 8.61 -11.55
N GLU A 340 -15.20 7.57 -10.74
CA GLU A 340 -15.90 6.33 -11.06
C GLU A 340 -17.40 6.45 -10.78
N ASP A 341 -18.18 6.73 -11.81
CA ASP A 341 -19.63 6.61 -11.80
C ASP A 341 -20.11 5.23 -12.30
N ALA A 342 -21.41 4.96 -12.18
CA ALA A 342 -21.96 3.68 -12.61
C ALA A 342 -21.74 3.41 -14.11
N ILE A 343 -21.74 4.46 -14.94
CA ILE A 343 -21.42 4.37 -16.38
C ILE A 343 -19.98 3.89 -16.57
N ARG A 344 -19.01 4.53 -15.89
CA ARG A 344 -17.58 4.21 -15.98
C ARG A 344 -17.26 2.84 -15.41
N VAL A 345 -17.87 2.49 -14.28
CA VAL A 345 -17.73 1.16 -13.69
C VAL A 345 -18.24 0.09 -14.66
N ALA A 346 -19.36 0.34 -15.34
CA ALA A 346 -19.91 -0.58 -16.32
C ALA A 346 -19.04 -0.68 -17.59
N ASP A 347 -18.51 0.44 -18.08
CA ASP A 347 -17.53 0.49 -19.19
C ASP A 347 -16.30 -0.36 -18.84
N LEU A 348 -15.67 -0.11 -17.69
CA LEU A 348 -14.49 -0.87 -17.24
C LEU A 348 -14.77 -2.38 -17.09
N LYS A 349 -15.98 -2.77 -16.69
CA LYS A 349 -16.37 -4.18 -16.53
C LYS A 349 -16.65 -4.89 -17.86
N THR A 350 -16.98 -4.15 -18.92
CA THR A 350 -17.34 -4.69 -20.24
C THR A 350 -16.21 -4.63 -21.27
N ARG A 351 -15.06 -4.01 -20.95
CA ARG A 351 -13.88 -3.92 -21.84
C ARG A 351 -13.28 -5.29 -22.18
N ALA A 352 -12.96 -5.51 -23.45
CA ALA A 352 -12.30 -6.72 -23.94
C ALA A 352 -10.95 -6.98 -23.23
N SER A 353 -10.13 -5.95 -23.06
CA SER A 353 -8.83 -6.03 -22.39
C SER A 353 -8.91 -6.53 -20.94
N ARG A 354 -10.05 -6.31 -20.26
CA ARG A 354 -10.30 -6.87 -18.93
C ARG A 354 -10.41 -8.39 -18.99
N PHE A 355 -11.18 -8.94 -19.92
CA PHE A 355 -11.35 -10.38 -20.07
C PHE A 355 -10.06 -11.07 -20.47
N GLU A 356 -9.29 -10.48 -21.37
CA GLU A 356 -7.96 -10.98 -21.74
C GLU A 356 -7.02 -11.04 -20.52
N ARG A 357 -7.03 -9.99 -19.69
CA ARG A 357 -6.26 -9.99 -18.43
C ARG A 357 -6.72 -11.09 -17.48
N ILE A 358 -8.02 -11.24 -17.26
CA ILE A 358 -8.57 -12.28 -16.36
C ILE A 358 -8.21 -13.68 -16.86
N ARG A 359 -8.32 -13.94 -18.17
CA ARG A 359 -7.91 -15.24 -18.75
C ARG A 359 -6.43 -15.53 -18.54
N ARG A 360 -5.56 -14.53 -18.77
CA ARG A 360 -4.11 -14.65 -18.53
C ARG A 360 -3.80 -14.93 -17.06
N GLU A 361 -4.46 -14.23 -16.14
CA GLU A 361 -4.27 -14.41 -14.69
C GLU A 361 -4.78 -15.78 -14.21
N ALA A 362 -5.90 -16.25 -14.76
CA ALA A 362 -6.47 -17.55 -14.41
C ALA A 362 -5.74 -18.75 -15.06
N ARG A 363 -4.76 -18.51 -15.95
CA ARG A 363 -4.00 -19.54 -16.69
C ARG A 363 -4.89 -20.56 -17.44
N VAL A 364 -6.09 -20.14 -17.82
CA VAL A 364 -7.05 -21.00 -18.53
C VAL A 364 -6.76 -20.95 -20.03
N LYS A 365 -6.35 -22.08 -20.62
CA LYS A 365 -6.10 -22.21 -22.07
C LYS A 365 -7.41 -22.41 -22.86
N ASP A 366 -8.21 -23.41 -22.48
CA ASP A 366 -9.43 -23.84 -23.22
C ASP A 366 -10.70 -23.95 -22.36
N GLY A 367 -10.68 -23.45 -21.12
CA GLY A 367 -11.81 -23.52 -20.19
C GLY A 367 -12.72 -22.28 -20.21
N GLU A 368 -13.97 -22.46 -19.79
CA GLU A 368 -14.91 -21.35 -19.58
C GLU A 368 -14.56 -20.59 -18.29
N VAL A 369 -14.36 -19.28 -18.40
CA VAL A 369 -14.12 -18.40 -17.25
C VAL A 369 -15.42 -17.69 -16.91
N GLU A 370 -16.00 -17.97 -15.75
CA GLU A 370 -17.18 -17.27 -15.25
C GLU A 370 -16.78 -16.11 -14.33
N VAL A 371 -17.12 -14.87 -14.73
CA VAL A 371 -16.83 -13.67 -13.93
C VAL A 371 -18.13 -13.15 -13.33
N THR A 372 -18.25 -13.26 -12.01
CA THR A 372 -19.35 -12.65 -11.24
C THR A 372 -18.91 -11.35 -10.60
N ASP A 373 -19.50 -10.24 -11.04
CA ASP A 373 -19.29 -8.92 -10.48
C ASP A 373 -20.30 -8.64 -9.36
N PHE A 374 -19.80 -8.40 -8.15
CA PHE A 374 -20.60 -7.99 -7.00
C PHE A 374 -20.70 -6.47 -6.99
N LEU A 375 -21.93 -5.95 -7.09
CA LEU A 375 -22.23 -4.53 -7.11
C LEU A 375 -23.17 -4.21 -5.95
N LYS A 376 -22.96 -3.07 -5.29
CA LYS A 376 -23.85 -2.60 -4.22
C LYS A 376 -24.17 -1.11 -4.43
N PRO A 377 -24.85 -0.74 -5.52
CA PRO A 377 -25.22 0.64 -5.76
C PRO A 377 -26.13 1.16 -4.65
N ASP A 378 -25.82 2.36 -4.18
CA ASP A 378 -26.70 3.14 -3.33
C ASP A 378 -27.63 4.02 -4.18
N LEU A 379 -28.58 4.69 -3.54
CA LEU A 379 -29.48 5.60 -4.25
C LEU A 379 -28.73 6.70 -5.02
N ASP A 380 -27.61 7.21 -4.48
CA ASP A 380 -26.73 8.26 -5.06
C ASP A 380 -26.25 7.81 -6.42
N GLU A 381 -25.81 6.56 -6.51
CA GLU A 381 -25.28 5.97 -7.72
C GLU A 381 -26.39 5.70 -8.73
N ILE A 382 -27.59 5.32 -8.28
CA ILE A 382 -28.73 5.02 -9.16
C ILE A 382 -29.24 6.28 -9.84
N TYR A 383 -29.63 7.30 -9.07
CA TYR A 383 -30.11 8.55 -9.69
C TYR A 383 -28.97 9.44 -10.16
N GLY A 384 -27.74 9.21 -9.69
CA GLY A 384 -26.56 9.98 -10.09
C GLY A 384 -26.27 9.91 -11.57
N VAL A 385 -26.69 8.84 -12.25
CA VAL A 385 -26.57 8.65 -13.71
C VAL A 385 -27.62 9.47 -14.50
N LEU A 386 -28.75 9.78 -13.87
CA LEU A 386 -29.89 10.40 -14.53
C LEU A 386 -29.68 11.92 -14.69
N PRO A 387 -30.30 12.56 -15.71
CA PRO A 387 -30.19 14.00 -15.93
C PRO A 387 -30.60 14.81 -14.71
N TYR A 388 -29.78 15.81 -14.34
CA TYR A 388 -29.95 16.62 -13.12
C TYR A 388 -31.37 17.17 -12.96
N ARG A 389 -31.92 17.76 -14.03
CA ARG A 389 -33.23 18.42 -14.01
C ARG A 389 -34.39 17.49 -13.65
N LEU A 390 -34.29 16.21 -14.03
CA LEU A 390 -35.36 15.24 -13.82
C LEU A 390 -35.38 14.74 -12.38
N VAL A 391 -34.22 14.65 -11.73
CA VAL A 391 -34.10 13.93 -10.45
C VAL A 391 -33.75 14.83 -9.27
N ALA A 392 -33.40 16.10 -9.49
CA ALA A 392 -33.06 17.02 -8.41
C ALA A 392 -34.14 17.17 -7.30
N PRO A 393 -35.47 17.22 -7.60
CA PRO A 393 -36.48 17.24 -6.53
C PRO A 393 -36.49 15.96 -5.70
N PHE A 394 -36.39 14.80 -6.37
CA PHE A 394 -36.37 13.50 -5.72
C PHE A 394 -35.08 13.27 -4.91
N ALA A 395 -33.93 13.67 -5.45
CA ALA A 395 -32.64 13.58 -4.75
C ALA A 395 -32.64 14.41 -3.45
N ARG A 396 -33.17 15.64 -3.49
CA ARG A 396 -33.34 16.48 -2.29
C ARG A 396 -34.28 15.86 -1.25
N TRP A 397 -35.37 15.23 -1.71
CA TRP A 397 -36.26 14.48 -0.82
C TRP A 397 -35.53 13.27 -0.19
N ALA A 398 -34.78 12.51 -0.99
CA ALA A 398 -34.01 11.35 -0.52
C ALA A 398 -32.93 11.75 0.50
N GLU A 399 -32.26 12.87 0.29
CA GLU A 399 -31.28 13.46 1.21
C GLU A 399 -31.90 13.81 2.58
N ARG A 400 -33.10 14.40 2.58
CA ARG A 400 -33.83 14.71 3.82
C ARG A 400 -34.30 13.45 4.53
N ARG A 401 -34.75 12.44 3.77
CA ARG A 401 -35.30 11.19 4.31
C ARG A 401 -34.22 10.26 4.87
N TRP A 402 -33.01 10.30 4.32
CA TRP A 402 -31.86 9.47 4.68
C TRP A 402 -30.56 10.27 4.77
N PRO A 403 -30.38 11.07 5.85
CA PRO A 403 -29.24 11.99 5.97
C PRO A 403 -27.90 11.28 6.24
N ARG A 404 -27.90 10.12 6.93
CA ARG A 404 -26.68 9.43 7.39
C ARG A 404 -26.37 8.12 6.65
N GLY A 405 -27.20 7.72 5.70
CA GLY A 405 -26.99 6.47 4.96
C GLY A 405 -28.17 6.15 4.05
N ARG A 406 -27.90 5.96 2.76
CA ARG A 406 -28.92 5.73 1.75
C ARG A 406 -29.11 4.24 1.50
N PRO A 407 -30.35 3.78 1.19
CA PRO A 407 -30.62 2.40 0.84
C PRO A 407 -29.68 1.89 -0.27
N THR A 408 -29.19 0.67 -0.10
CA THR A 408 -28.32 0.00 -1.06
C THR A 408 -29.02 -1.21 -1.64
N VAL A 409 -28.85 -1.45 -2.93
CA VAL A 409 -29.34 -2.66 -3.60
C VAL A 409 -28.15 -3.54 -3.93
N GLY A 410 -27.99 -4.66 -3.23
CA GLY A 410 -26.96 -5.65 -3.52
C GLY A 410 -27.29 -6.45 -4.78
N GLN A 411 -26.34 -6.57 -5.70
CA GLN A 411 -26.54 -7.20 -7.00
C GLN A 411 -25.35 -8.08 -7.36
N ARG A 412 -25.63 -9.25 -7.94
CA ARG A 412 -24.63 -10.16 -8.49
C ARG A 412 -24.86 -10.23 -9.99
N VAL A 413 -23.93 -9.68 -10.77
CA VAL A 413 -24.04 -9.65 -12.23
C VAL A 413 -23.00 -10.60 -12.80
N LYS A 414 -23.45 -11.65 -13.47
CA LYS A 414 -22.58 -12.56 -14.22
C LYS A 414 -22.22 -11.91 -15.55
N THR A 415 -21.10 -11.19 -15.58
CA THR A 415 -20.67 -10.37 -16.73
C THR A 415 -20.27 -11.24 -17.93
N THR A 416 -20.11 -12.55 -17.73
CA THR A 416 -19.84 -13.55 -18.78
C THR A 416 -21.10 -14.06 -19.46
N THR A 417 -22.29 -13.86 -18.87
CA THR A 417 -23.57 -14.18 -19.52
C THR A 417 -24.00 -13.07 -20.46
N ILE A 418 -24.72 -13.41 -21.54
CA ILE A 418 -25.24 -12.44 -22.51
C ILE A 418 -26.08 -11.36 -21.81
N LEU A 419 -27.00 -11.77 -20.92
CA LEU A 419 -27.88 -10.82 -20.23
C LEU A 419 -27.13 -9.92 -19.25
N GLY A 420 -26.18 -10.47 -18.48
CA GLY A 420 -25.37 -9.69 -17.55
C GLY A 420 -24.44 -8.72 -18.26
N PHE A 421 -23.81 -9.15 -19.36
CA PHE A 421 -23.01 -8.29 -20.22
C PHE A 421 -23.85 -7.18 -20.85
N LEU A 422 -24.99 -7.52 -21.46
CA LEU A 422 -25.88 -6.56 -22.11
C LEU A 422 -26.33 -5.47 -21.13
N ARG A 423 -26.66 -5.85 -19.89
CA ARG A 423 -27.06 -4.90 -18.85
C ARG A 423 -25.97 -3.86 -18.54
N LEU A 424 -24.73 -4.31 -18.33
CA LEU A 424 -23.60 -3.39 -18.07
C LEU A 424 -23.23 -2.61 -19.32
N TRP A 425 -23.31 -3.24 -20.50
CA TRP A 425 -23.02 -2.60 -21.77
C TRP A 425 -24.00 -1.46 -22.07
N LEU A 426 -25.31 -1.68 -21.86
CA LEU A 426 -26.32 -0.63 -21.99
C LEU A 426 -26.05 0.54 -21.04
N LEU A 427 -25.69 0.26 -19.79
CA LEU A 427 -25.31 1.28 -18.82
C LEU A 427 -24.06 2.07 -19.26
N ALA A 428 -23.06 1.39 -19.83
CA ALA A 428 -21.87 2.04 -20.39
C ALA A 428 -22.21 2.93 -21.60
N ARG A 429 -23.23 2.59 -22.39
CA ARG A 429 -23.72 3.43 -23.52
C ARG A 429 -24.40 4.72 -23.09
N LEU A 430 -24.70 4.90 -21.81
CA LEU A 430 -25.19 6.17 -21.27
C LEU A 430 -24.08 7.22 -21.07
N ARG A 431 -22.85 6.96 -21.52
CA ARG A 431 -21.72 7.92 -21.51
C ARG A 431 -22.08 9.35 -21.98
N PRO A 432 -22.89 9.59 -23.02
CA PRO A 432 -23.28 10.95 -23.41
C PRO A 432 -24.14 11.69 -22.38
N LEU A 433 -24.84 10.96 -21.49
CA LEU A 433 -25.64 11.55 -20.42
C LEU A 433 -24.79 12.00 -19.22
N ARG A 434 -23.55 11.52 -19.12
CA ARG A 434 -22.68 11.81 -17.97
C ARG A 434 -22.53 13.31 -17.70
N PRO A 435 -22.22 14.20 -18.67
CA PRO A 435 -22.02 15.62 -18.39
C PRO A 435 -23.27 16.33 -17.84
N VAL A 436 -24.47 15.82 -18.16
CA VAL A 436 -25.75 16.39 -17.70
C VAL A 436 -26.33 15.65 -16.48
N SER A 437 -25.61 14.63 -15.98
CA SER A 437 -26.06 13.79 -14.89
C SER A 437 -26.07 14.53 -13.55
N TYR A 438 -26.94 14.10 -12.63
CA TYR A 438 -27.01 14.69 -11.28
C TYR A 438 -25.66 14.63 -10.57
N ARG A 439 -24.95 13.50 -10.72
CA ARG A 439 -23.63 13.33 -10.12
C ARG A 439 -22.60 14.27 -10.73
N ALA A 440 -22.57 14.43 -12.05
CA ALA A 440 -21.63 15.35 -12.69
C ALA A 440 -21.78 16.78 -12.20
N GLN A 441 -23.03 17.27 -12.06
CA GLN A 441 -23.29 18.61 -11.54
C GLN A 441 -22.67 18.82 -10.15
N TRP A 442 -22.92 17.89 -9.22
CA TRP A 442 -22.39 17.96 -7.86
C TRP A 442 -20.87 17.84 -7.78
N GLU A 443 -20.28 16.95 -8.57
CA GLU A 443 -18.83 16.76 -8.62
C GLU A 443 -18.16 18.02 -9.18
N HIS A 444 -18.70 18.60 -10.26
CA HIS A 444 -18.12 19.79 -10.90
C HIS A 444 -18.27 21.03 -10.04
N GLU A 445 -19.41 21.21 -9.37
CA GLU A 445 -19.61 22.32 -8.43
C GLU A 445 -18.59 22.26 -7.27
N ARG A 446 -18.33 21.05 -6.76
CA ARG A 446 -17.32 20.85 -5.71
C ARG A 446 -15.90 21.06 -6.23
N MET A 447 -15.58 20.60 -7.45
CA MET A 447 -14.29 20.89 -8.08
C MET A 447 -14.07 22.40 -8.25
N GLU A 448 -15.06 23.16 -8.69
CA GLU A 448 -14.93 24.62 -8.81
C GLU A 448 -14.76 25.31 -7.44
N ARG A 449 -15.49 24.88 -6.41
CA ARG A 449 -15.27 25.36 -5.03
C ARG A 449 -13.85 25.09 -4.55
N TRP A 450 -13.35 23.88 -4.80
CA TRP A 450 -11.99 23.48 -4.47
C TRP A 450 -10.96 24.35 -5.19
N LEU A 451 -11.06 24.49 -6.52
CA LEU A 451 -10.15 25.32 -7.32
C LEU A 451 -10.18 26.79 -6.86
N THR A 452 -11.36 27.30 -6.49
CA THR A 452 -11.52 28.65 -5.93
C THR A 452 -10.80 28.78 -4.58
N ALA A 453 -10.95 27.80 -3.69
CA ALA A 453 -10.25 27.77 -2.41
C ALA A 453 -8.73 27.69 -2.58
N VAL A 454 -8.23 26.86 -3.50
CA VAL A 454 -6.78 26.78 -3.81
C VAL A 454 -6.25 28.13 -4.28
N ARG A 455 -6.97 28.82 -5.18
CA ARG A 455 -6.58 30.16 -5.64
C ARG A 455 -6.54 31.17 -4.50
N ARG A 456 -7.58 31.19 -3.65
CA ARG A 456 -7.63 32.09 -2.51
C ARG A 456 -6.47 31.84 -1.54
N CYS A 457 -6.17 30.58 -1.25
CA CYS A 457 -5.02 30.24 -0.41
C CYS A 457 -3.68 30.63 -1.05
N ALA A 458 -3.57 30.58 -2.39
CA ALA A 458 -2.35 30.99 -3.09
C ALA A 458 -2.07 32.50 -2.97
N GLU A 459 -3.11 33.33 -2.77
CA GLU A 459 -2.95 34.76 -2.46
C GLU A 459 -2.33 35.00 -1.08
N TRP A 460 -2.51 34.07 -0.13
CA TRP A 460 -1.99 34.18 1.23
C TRP A 460 -0.64 33.49 1.39
N ASN A 461 -0.53 32.24 0.92
CA ASN A 461 0.67 31.42 1.05
C ASN A 461 0.63 30.25 0.04
N SER A 462 1.67 30.10 -0.78
CA SER A 462 1.78 29.00 -1.75
C SER A 462 1.76 27.62 -1.08
N ALA A 463 2.37 27.48 0.10
CA ALA A 463 2.39 26.22 0.84
C ALA A 463 0.99 25.82 1.34
N LEU A 464 0.18 26.78 1.81
CA LEU A 464 -1.21 26.53 2.14
C LEU A 464 -1.99 26.08 0.91
N ALA A 465 -1.81 26.76 -0.23
CA ALA A 465 -2.44 26.40 -1.48
C ALA A 465 -2.08 24.97 -1.91
N CYS A 466 -0.82 24.57 -1.76
CA CYS A 466 -0.37 23.21 -2.03
C CYS A 466 -1.06 22.18 -1.15
N GLU A 467 -1.24 22.44 0.14
CA GLU A 467 -1.92 21.53 1.07
C GLU A 467 -3.43 21.46 0.80
N VAL A 468 -4.07 22.57 0.49
CA VAL A 468 -5.47 22.62 0.04
C VAL A 468 -5.65 21.91 -1.31
N ALA A 469 -4.69 22.02 -2.22
CA ALA A 469 -4.69 21.27 -3.48
C ALA A 469 -4.56 19.75 -3.23
N ARG A 470 -3.74 19.33 -2.25
CA ARG A 470 -3.62 17.92 -1.85
C ARG A 470 -4.88 17.36 -1.18
N ALA A 471 -5.75 18.21 -0.63
CA ALA A 471 -7.00 17.78 0.01
C ALA A 471 -7.93 17.02 -0.95
N ALA A 472 -7.85 17.25 -2.26
CA ALA A 472 -8.60 16.48 -3.26
C ALA A 472 -8.39 14.95 -3.16
N GLN A 473 -7.27 14.49 -2.59
CA GLN A 473 -7.01 13.06 -2.32
C GLN A 473 -8.00 12.42 -1.33
N LEU A 474 -8.67 13.24 -0.52
CA LEU A 474 -9.71 12.80 0.40
C LEU A 474 -10.96 12.36 -0.37
N VAL A 475 -11.27 12.94 -1.54
CA VAL A 475 -12.51 12.67 -2.28
C VAL A 475 -12.43 11.34 -3.03
N LYS A 476 -12.59 10.23 -2.31
CA LYS A 476 -12.51 8.87 -2.84
C LYS A 476 -13.40 7.86 -2.11
N GLY A 477 -13.44 6.65 -2.66
CA GLY A 477 -14.35 5.60 -2.24
C GLY A 477 -15.72 5.72 -2.90
N TYR A 478 -16.64 4.86 -2.46
CA TYR A 478 -18.02 4.75 -2.92
C TYR A 478 -18.98 4.76 -1.72
N GLY A 479 -20.25 5.07 -1.99
CA GLY A 479 -21.32 5.19 -1.00
C GLY A 479 -20.95 5.92 0.29
N GLU A 480 -21.07 5.23 1.44
CA GLU A 480 -20.86 5.84 2.76
C GLU A 480 -19.44 6.36 2.97
N VAL A 481 -18.42 5.62 2.49
CA VAL A 481 -17.02 6.04 2.57
C VAL A 481 -16.84 7.34 1.79
N ARG A 482 -17.40 7.43 0.58
CA ARG A 482 -17.32 8.66 -0.22
C ARG A 482 -17.98 9.83 0.48
N ARG A 483 -19.19 9.65 1.02
CA ARG A 483 -19.91 10.72 1.74
C ARG A 483 -19.13 11.23 2.96
N ARG A 484 -18.61 10.32 3.79
CA ARG A 484 -17.80 10.66 4.96
C ARG A 484 -16.56 11.44 4.56
N MET A 485 -15.80 10.93 3.60
CA MET A 485 -14.56 11.55 3.14
C MET A 485 -14.78 12.89 2.42
N THR A 486 -15.91 13.03 1.72
CA THR A 486 -16.33 14.30 1.12
C THR A 486 -16.71 15.31 2.20
N GLY A 487 -17.34 14.86 3.29
CA GLY A 487 -17.61 15.71 4.46
C GLY A 487 -16.33 16.20 5.13
N ALA A 488 -15.35 15.30 5.34
CA ALA A 488 -14.03 15.68 5.87
C ALA A 488 -13.26 16.62 4.93
N PHE A 489 -13.42 16.44 3.61
CA PHE A 489 -12.88 17.36 2.61
C PHE A 489 -13.53 18.75 2.72
N ASP A 490 -14.86 18.83 2.72
CA ASP A 490 -15.59 20.10 2.77
C ASP A 490 -15.26 20.84 4.10
N ASP A 491 -15.15 20.13 5.22
CA ASP A 491 -14.73 20.65 6.54
C ASP A 491 -13.27 21.16 6.54
N LEU A 492 -12.34 20.41 5.94
CA LEU A 492 -10.94 20.83 5.78
C LEU A 492 -10.84 22.14 4.99
N ILE A 493 -11.52 22.25 3.84
CA ILE A 493 -11.51 23.46 3.02
C ILE A 493 -12.03 24.65 3.81
N GLN A 494 -13.15 24.49 4.52
CA GLN A 494 -13.73 25.55 5.33
C GLN A 494 -12.75 26.02 6.42
N ARG A 495 -12.14 25.09 7.15
CA ARG A 495 -11.19 25.40 8.23
C ARG A 495 -9.90 26.04 7.72
N ALA A 496 -9.38 25.58 6.59
CA ALA A 496 -8.20 26.17 5.95
C ALA A 496 -8.46 27.63 5.54
N LEU A 497 -9.64 27.92 4.96
CA LEU A 497 -10.03 29.28 4.60
C LEU A 497 -10.24 30.17 5.82
N GLN A 498 -10.88 29.66 6.87
CA GLN A 498 -11.10 30.41 8.12
C GLN A 498 -9.75 30.74 8.80
N ALA A 499 -8.89 29.75 9.01
CA ALA A 499 -7.59 29.94 9.64
C ALA A 499 -6.68 30.88 8.82
N GLY A 500 -6.64 30.69 7.48
CA GLY A 500 -5.88 31.56 6.59
C GLY A 500 -6.36 33.01 6.61
N SER A 501 -7.68 33.23 6.66
CA SER A 501 -8.24 34.58 6.78
C SER A 501 -7.92 35.24 8.11
N LEU A 502 -8.03 34.52 9.23
CA LEU A 502 -7.72 35.05 10.57
C LEU A 502 -6.25 35.44 10.68
N GLU A 503 -5.34 34.55 10.28
CA GLU A 503 -3.90 34.80 10.36
C GLU A 503 -3.47 35.96 9.45
N THR A 504 -4.08 36.09 8.25
CA THR A 504 -3.79 37.21 7.33
C THR A 504 -4.30 38.55 7.88
N LEU A 505 -5.48 38.57 8.52
CA LEU A 505 -6.01 39.78 9.18
C LEU A 505 -5.12 40.25 10.35
N GLN A 506 -4.36 39.33 10.94
CA GLN A 506 -3.40 39.61 12.02
C GLN A 506 -1.99 39.96 11.50
N GLY A 507 -1.81 40.10 10.18
CA GLY A 507 -0.52 40.41 9.55
C GLY A 507 0.41 39.20 9.39
N GLY A 508 -0.09 37.98 9.62
CA GLY A 508 0.65 36.74 9.41
C GLY A 508 0.61 36.23 7.96
N HIS A 509 1.47 35.25 7.66
CA HIS A 509 1.63 34.68 6.32
C HIS A 509 0.94 33.30 6.18
N ALA A 510 -0.19 33.08 6.85
CA ALA A 510 -0.96 31.83 6.81
C ALA A 510 -0.14 30.54 7.11
N SER A 511 0.89 30.64 7.95
CA SER A 511 1.80 29.55 8.30
C SER A 511 1.14 28.53 9.25
N VAL A 512 0.40 29.00 10.26
CA VAL A 512 -0.35 28.13 11.18
C VAL A 512 -1.48 27.44 10.43
N ALA A 513 -2.16 28.17 9.53
CA ALA A 513 -3.18 27.58 8.65
C ALA A 513 -2.60 26.46 7.77
N THR A 514 -1.37 26.62 7.26
CA THR A 514 -0.67 25.60 6.46
C THR A 514 -0.42 24.33 7.29
N GLU A 515 0.15 24.49 8.47
CA GLU A 515 0.45 23.37 9.38
C GLU A 515 -0.83 22.65 9.84
N LEU A 516 -1.88 23.42 10.15
CA LEU A 516 -3.18 22.88 10.52
C LEU A 516 -3.78 22.03 9.39
N THR A 517 -3.77 22.57 8.16
CA THR A 517 -4.31 21.88 6.98
C THR A 517 -3.56 20.58 6.72
N ALA A 518 -2.23 20.60 6.83
CA ALA A 518 -1.41 19.41 6.69
C ALA A 518 -1.65 18.37 7.81
N ALA A 519 -1.82 18.81 9.06
CA ALA A 519 -2.12 17.94 10.19
C ALA A 519 -3.51 17.30 10.08
N TYR A 520 -4.53 18.11 9.78
CA TYR A 520 -5.91 17.63 9.57
C TYR A 520 -5.94 16.58 8.45
N ARG A 521 -5.33 16.88 7.29
CA ARG A 521 -5.25 15.94 6.16
C ARG A 521 -4.57 14.63 6.57
N ARG A 522 -3.45 14.69 7.29
CA ARG A 522 -2.75 13.50 7.79
C ARG A 522 -3.63 12.65 8.71
N LEU A 523 -4.31 13.27 9.67
CA LEU A 523 -5.21 12.58 10.59
C LEU A 523 -6.35 11.88 9.86
N VAL A 524 -7.04 12.56 8.94
CA VAL A 524 -8.14 11.94 8.16
C VAL A 524 -7.64 10.77 7.31
N LEU A 525 -6.43 10.88 6.73
CA LEU A 525 -5.85 9.79 5.92
C LEU A 525 -5.44 8.56 6.75
N GLN A 526 -5.24 8.69 8.06
CA GLN A 526 -4.92 7.57 8.97
C GLN A 526 -6.13 6.67 9.24
N GLY A 527 -7.36 7.17 9.05
CA GLY A 527 -8.58 6.36 9.13
C GLY A 527 -9.72 7.03 9.92
N PRO A 528 -10.87 6.35 10.00
CA PRO A 528 -12.11 6.91 10.55
C PRO A 528 -11.99 7.32 12.02
N ASP A 529 -11.21 6.60 12.83
CA ASP A 529 -11.07 6.87 14.26
C ASP A 529 -10.32 8.19 14.56
N GLN A 530 -9.58 8.72 13.59
CA GLN A 530 -8.82 9.96 13.72
C GLN A 530 -9.57 11.17 13.16
N GLU A 531 -10.69 10.98 12.46
CA GLU A 531 -11.46 12.09 11.87
C GLU A 531 -12.02 13.03 12.95
N ALA A 532 -12.53 12.47 14.06
CA ALA A 532 -12.99 13.27 15.19
C ALA A 532 -11.85 14.09 15.84
N LYS A 533 -10.64 13.53 15.88
CA LYS A 533 -9.45 14.25 16.38
C LYS A 533 -9.03 15.36 15.43
N ALA A 534 -9.13 15.15 14.11
CA ALA A 534 -8.86 16.20 13.12
C ALA A 534 -9.81 17.38 13.30
N ALA A 535 -11.11 17.11 13.46
CA ALA A 535 -12.13 18.12 13.71
C ALA A 535 -11.92 18.86 15.05
N ALA A 536 -11.53 18.15 16.11
CA ALA A 536 -11.25 18.75 17.41
C ALA A 536 -9.98 19.64 17.37
N LEU A 537 -8.90 19.13 16.76
CA LEU A 537 -7.64 19.87 16.60
C LEU A 537 -7.88 21.19 15.86
N ALA A 538 -8.60 21.14 14.74
CA ALA A 538 -8.85 22.37 13.99
C ALA A 538 -9.78 23.35 14.71
N ALA A 539 -10.71 22.88 15.55
CA ALA A 539 -11.53 23.77 16.36
C ALA A 539 -10.71 24.48 17.44
N ASP A 540 -9.78 23.77 18.09
CA ASP A 540 -8.87 24.35 19.10
C ASP A 540 -7.94 25.39 18.47
N VAL A 541 -7.31 25.05 17.34
CA VAL A 541 -6.38 25.96 16.64
C VAL A 541 -7.10 27.22 16.16
N ILE A 542 -8.30 27.09 15.58
CA ILE A 542 -9.09 28.25 15.14
C ILE A 542 -9.48 29.14 16.33
N SER A 543 -9.92 28.56 17.45
CA SER A 543 -10.26 29.30 18.67
C SER A 543 -9.08 30.12 19.21
N ARG A 544 -7.86 29.57 19.16
CA ARG A 544 -6.62 30.29 19.55
C ARG A 544 -6.26 31.40 18.56
N LEU A 545 -6.45 31.17 17.26
CA LEU A 545 -6.29 32.22 16.26
C LEU A 545 -7.31 33.36 16.45
N GLU A 546 -8.56 33.06 16.79
CA GLU A 546 -9.57 34.09 17.11
C GLU A 546 -9.17 34.97 18.30
N LYS A 547 -8.41 34.43 19.26
CA LYS A 547 -7.83 35.15 20.40
C LYS A 547 -6.52 35.88 20.08
N ASN A 548 -6.05 35.83 18.82
CA ASN A 548 -4.77 36.38 18.39
C ASN A 548 -3.55 35.73 19.10
N GLU A 549 -3.60 34.41 19.32
CA GLU A 549 -2.53 33.61 19.94
C GLU A 549 -1.89 32.63 18.93
N PRO A 550 -1.18 33.10 17.90
CA PRO A 550 -0.66 32.24 16.83
C PRO A 550 0.38 31.21 17.30
N ASP A 551 1.21 31.55 18.29
CA ASP A 551 2.19 30.61 18.84
C ASP A 551 1.53 29.48 19.63
N ALA A 552 0.48 29.79 20.39
CA ALA A 552 -0.31 28.79 21.11
C ALA A 552 -1.06 27.88 20.13
N ALA A 553 -1.56 28.45 19.02
CA ALA A 553 -2.19 27.72 17.94
C ALA A 553 -1.20 26.74 17.26
N ARG A 554 0.04 27.19 17.00
CA ARG A 554 1.11 26.32 16.48
C ARG A 554 1.49 25.21 17.48
N ALA A 555 1.60 25.53 18.77
CA ALA A 555 1.93 24.54 19.81
C ALA A 555 0.87 23.43 19.95
N ALA A 556 -0.40 23.76 19.71
CA ALA A 556 -1.49 22.78 19.70
C ALA A 556 -1.36 21.77 18.54
N ILE A 557 -0.81 22.18 17.40
CA ILE A 557 -0.58 21.31 16.24
C ILE A 557 0.60 20.35 16.47
N THR A 558 1.67 20.85 17.09
CA THR A 558 2.91 20.07 17.32
C THR A 558 2.85 19.18 18.56
N GLY A 559 1.80 19.33 19.40
CA GLY A 559 1.62 18.54 20.61
C GLY A 559 2.45 19.02 21.81
N SER A 560 3.04 20.23 21.75
CA SER A 560 3.92 20.76 22.80
C SER A 560 3.19 21.53 23.91
N GLY A 561 1.85 21.58 23.89
CA GLY A 561 1.05 22.49 24.73
C GLY A 561 0.10 21.84 25.74
N ALA A 562 0.38 20.62 26.22
CA ALA A 562 -0.38 19.98 27.30
C ALA A 562 0.56 19.46 28.40
N GLY A 563 1.21 20.40 29.07
CA GLY A 563 1.99 20.21 30.29
C GLY A 563 1.88 21.48 31.12
N GLY A 564 0.75 21.63 31.80
CA GLY A 564 0.45 22.72 32.73
C GLY A 564 -0.54 22.22 33.76
#